data_AF-A0A7R9HJD9-F1
#
_entry.id   AF-A0A7R9HJD9-F1
#
_cell.length_a   1.000
_cell.length_b   1.000
_cell.length_c   1.000
_cell.angle_alpha   90.00
_cell.angle_beta   90.00
_cell.angle_gamma   90.00
#
_symmetry.space_group_name_H-M   'P 1'
#
loop_
_entity.id
_entity.type
_entity.pdbx_description
1 polymer ?
#
loop_
_entity_poly.entity_id
_entity_poly.type
_entity_poly.pdbx_seq_one_letter_code
_entity_poly.pdbx_strand_id
1 'polypeptide(L)'
;SIKKSAIGQRIIAILPYIKQEIPIMIVFRALGFVADRDILEHIIYDFDDPEMMEMVKPSLDEAFVIQEQNVALNFIGARGARPGVTKEKRIKYAREILQKEMLPHVGVSDFCETKKAYFLGYMVHRLLLASLGRRELDDRDHYGNKRLDLAGPLLAFLFR
;
A
#
# COMPACT_ATOMS: atom_id res chain seq x y z
N SER A 1 -7.97 -25.12 4.60
CA SER A 1 -9.27 -24.80 4.00
C SER A 1 -9.49 -23.29 4.12
N ILE A 2 -9.07 -22.54 3.11
CA ILE A 2 -9.21 -21.08 3.08
C ILE A 2 -10.66 -20.80 2.70
N LYS A 3 -11.45 -20.28 3.63
CA LYS A 3 -12.80 -19.79 3.37
C LYS A 3 -12.69 -18.67 2.32
N LYS A 4 -12.91 -19.01 1.05
CA LYS A 4 -13.26 -18.04 0.00
C LYS A 4 -14.60 -17.43 0.40
N SER A 5 -14.55 -16.37 1.21
CA SER A 5 -15.70 -15.53 1.45
C SER A 5 -16.14 -14.98 0.09
N ALA A 6 -17.43 -15.10 -0.22
CA ALA A 6 -18.08 -14.66 -1.45
C ALA A 6 -18.20 -13.12 -1.54
N ILE A 7 -17.15 -12.44 -1.13
CA ILE A 7 -16.96 -11.01 -1.20
C ILE A 7 -15.81 -10.85 -2.20
N GLY A 8 -16.02 -10.09 -3.28
CA GLY A 8 -15.09 -10.01 -4.41
C GLY A 8 -13.61 -9.88 -4.03
N GLN A 9 -12.72 -10.27 -4.94
CA GLN A 9 -11.27 -10.22 -4.72
C GLN A 9 -10.84 -8.77 -4.42
N ARG A 10 -10.63 -8.47 -3.14
CA ARG A 10 -10.25 -7.15 -2.64
C ARG A 10 -8.78 -7.12 -2.29
N ILE A 11 -8.12 -6.02 -2.66
CA ILE A 11 -6.72 -5.80 -2.37
C ILE A 11 -6.62 -4.84 -1.19
N ILE A 12 -6.04 -5.36 -0.11
CA ILE A 12 -5.84 -4.63 1.14
C ILE A 12 -4.35 -4.43 1.41
N ALA A 13 -4.04 -3.36 2.12
CA ALA A 13 -2.71 -3.03 2.61
C ALA A 13 -2.72 -3.00 4.14
N ILE A 14 -1.66 -3.55 4.73
CA ILE A 14 -1.35 -3.44 6.15
C ILE A 14 -0.21 -2.44 6.26
N LEU A 15 -0.49 -1.30 6.88
CA LEU A 15 0.49 -0.24 7.09
C LEU A 15 1.11 -0.36 8.50
N PRO A 16 2.39 0.00 8.66
CA PRO A 16 3.03 0.01 9.97
C PRO A 16 2.29 0.98 10.92
N TYR A 17 2.23 0.62 12.20
CA TYR A 17 1.54 1.36 13.27
C TYR A 17 0.02 1.51 13.11
N ILE A 18 -0.58 0.86 12.11
CA ILE A 18 -2.03 0.84 11.92
C ILE A 18 -2.53 -0.57 12.24
N LYS A 19 -3.55 -0.66 13.11
CA LYS A 19 -4.03 -1.94 13.64
C LYS A 19 -4.99 -2.68 12.71
N GLN A 20 -5.59 -1.96 11.76
CA GLN A 20 -6.61 -2.49 10.87
C GLN A 20 -6.15 -2.42 9.42
N GLU A 21 -6.62 -3.35 8.61
CA GLU A 21 -6.38 -3.40 7.18
C GLU A 21 -7.01 -2.20 6.47
N ILE A 22 -6.36 -1.69 5.42
CA ILE A 22 -6.83 -0.54 4.64
C ILE A 22 -6.92 -0.94 3.16
N PRO A 23 -8.07 -0.74 2.50
CA PRO A 23 -8.17 -0.91 1.04
C PRO A 23 -7.11 -0.10 0.29
N ILE A 24 -6.46 -0.72 -0.69
CA ILE A 24 -5.30 -0.12 -1.38
C ILE A 24 -5.63 1.22 -2.04
N MET A 25 -6.84 1.33 -2.61
CA MET A 25 -7.31 2.55 -3.27
C MET A 25 -7.39 3.75 -2.33
N ILE A 26 -7.72 3.51 -1.05
CA ILE A 26 -7.75 4.58 -0.03
C ILE A 26 -6.34 5.05 0.29
N VAL A 27 -5.33 4.16 0.22
CA VAL A 27 -3.93 4.53 0.40
C VAL A 27 -3.47 5.45 -0.74
N PHE A 28 -3.81 5.13 -1.99
CA PHE A 28 -3.51 6.01 -3.14
C PHE A 28 -4.19 7.39 -3.02
N ARG A 29 -5.46 7.42 -2.63
CA ARG A 29 -6.18 8.68 -2.37
C ARG A 29 -5.54 9.49 -1.24
N ALA A 30 -5.04 8.83 -0.20
CA ALA A 30 -4.31 9.50 0.89
C ALA A 30 -2.95 10.07 0.45
N LEU A 31 -2.27 9.43 -0.53
CA LEU A 31 -1.03 9.92 -1.14
C LEU A 31 -1.24 11.11 -2.10
N GLY A 32 -2.49 11.44 -2.43
CA GLY A 32 -2.84 12.61 -3.25
C GLY A 32 -3.41 12.28 -4.63
N PHE A 33 -3.53 11.00 -4.98
CA PHE A 33 -4.13 10.57 -6.26
C PHE A 33 -5.62 10.35 -6.09
N VAL A 34 -6.42 11.36 -6.45
CA VAL A 34 -7.88 11.33 -6.25
C VAL A 34 -8.61 10.67 -7.42
N ALA A 35 -8.14 10.90 -8.65
CA ALA A 35 -8.77 10.36 -9.84
C ALA A 35 -8.49 8.86 -9.99
N ASP A 36 -9.53 8.06 -10.20
CA ASP A 36 -9.40 6.61 -10.34
C ASP A 36 -8.54 6.20 -11.53
N ARG A 37 -8.62 6.98 -12.62
CA ARG A 37 -7.77 6.80 -13.79
C ARG A 37 -6.29 6.90 -13.41
N ASP A 38 -5.90 7.94 -12.68
CA ASP A 38 -4.51 8.13 -12.26
C ASP A 38 -4.05 6.96 -11.40
N ILE A 39 -4.87 6.50 -10.46
CA ILE A 39 -4.54 5.34 -9.61
C ILE A 39 -4.32 4.09 -10.47
N LEU A 40 -5.21 3.84 -11.43
CA LEU A 40 -5.10 2.71 -12.34
C LEU A 40 -3.87 2.80 -13.23
N GLU A 41 -3.49 3.98 -13.73
CA GLU A 41 -2.26 4.19 -14.52
C GLU A 41 -0.99 3.81 -13.74
N HIS A 42 -1.00 3.89 -12.41
CA HIS A 42 0.14 3.45 -11.57
C HIS A 42 0.17 1.93 -11.35
N ILE A 43 -0.96 1.24 -11.46
CA ILE A 43 -1.09 -0.21 -11.21
C ILE A 43 -1.05 -1.01 -12.52
N ILE A 44 -1.71 -0.52 -13.56
CA ILE A 44 -1.93 -1.19 -14.83
C ILE A 44 -1.30 -0.33 -15.92
N TYR A 45 -0.23 -0.84 -16.52
CA TYR A 45 0.51 -0.12 -17.56
C TYR A 45 -0.11 -0.25 -18.94
N ASP A 46 -0.94 -1.28 -19.14
CA ASP A 46 -1.65 -1.57 -20.39
C ASP A 46 -3.15 -1.76 -20.11
N PHE A 47 -3.96 -0.81 -20.59
CA PHE A 47 -5.41 -0.81 -20.38
C PHE A 47 -6.15 -1.80 -21.28
N ASP A 48 -5.47 -2.40 -22.26
CA ASP A 48 -6.06 -3.40 -23.16
C ASP A 48 -6.14 -4.80 -22.51
N ASP A 49 -5.76 -4.93 -21.23
CA ASP A 49 -5.85 -6.15 -20.44
C ASP A 49 -7.14 -6.21 -19.58
N PRO A 50 -8.24 -6.80 -20.09
CA PRO A 50 -9.51 -6.85 -19.38
C PRO A 50 -9.46 -7.72 -18.12
N GLU A 51 -8.57 -8.73 -18.07
CA GLU A 51 -8.48 -9.64 -16.92
C GLU A 51 -7.94 -8.89 -15.69
N MET A 52 -6.87 -8.11 -15.85
CA MET A 52 -6.30 -7.34 -14.76
C MET A 52 -7.25 -6.23 -14.30
N MET A 53 -7.97 -5.60 -15.24
CA MET A 53 -9.01 -4.62 -14.91
C MET A 53 -10.13 -5.24 -14.08
N GLU A 54 -10.60 -6.45 -14.43
CA GLU A 54 -11.66 -7.15 -13.70
C GLU A 54 -11.28 -7.48 -12.26
N MET A 55 -10.01 -7.85 -12.02
CA MET A 55 -9.50 -8.14 -10.67
C MET A 55 -9.47 -6.90 -9.77
N VAL A 56 -9.29 -5.71 -10.35
CA VAL A 56 -9.13 -4.45 -9.59
C VAL A 56 -10.48 -3.78 -9.31
N LYS A 57 -11.50 -3.99 -10.16
CA LYS A 57 -12.85 -3.41 -10.02
C LYS A 57 -13.45 -3.55 -8.61
N PRO A 58 -13.46 -4.73 -7.95
CA PRO A 58 -14.04 -4.86 -6.61
C PRO A 58 -13.36 -3.97 -5.55
N SER A 59 -12.07 -3.68 -5.74
CA SER A 59 -11.30 -2.81 -4.83
C SER A 59 -11.60 -1.32 -5.08
N LEU A 60 -11.94 -0.94 -6.32
CA LEU A 60 -12.42 0.40 -6.66
C LEU A 60 -13.80 0.66 -6.06
N ASP A 61 -14.72 -0.28 -6.23
CA ASP A 61 -16.10 -0.16 -5.73
C ASP A 61 -16.14 0.02 -4.21
N GLU A 62 -15.28 -0.69 -3.47
CA GLU A 62 -15.16 -0.55 -2.01
C GLU A 62 -14.68 0.84 -1.58
N ALA A 63 -13.80 1.47 -2.38
CA ALA A 63 -13.24 2.78 -2.07
C ALA A 63 -14.08 3.95 -2.60
N PHE A 64 -15.17 3.69 -3.33
CA PHE A 64 -16.03 4.70 -3.95
C PHE A 64 -16.51 5.77 -2.95
N VAL A 65 -16.74 5.38 -1.69
CA VAL A 65 -17.24 6.25 -0.61
C VAL A 65 -16.27 7.40 -0.26
N ILE A 66 -14.96 7.26 -0.49
CA ILE A 66 -13.94 8.19 0.01
C ILE A 66 -13.25 8.92 -1.14
N GLN A 67 -13.84 9.99 -1.67
CA GLN A 67 -13.31 10.67 -2.87
C GLN A 67 -12.32 11.80 -2.58
N GLU A 68 -12.02 12.11 -1.32
CA GLU A 68 -11.11 13.20 -0.95
C GLU A 68 -9.90 12.72 -0.14
N GLN A 69 -8.75 13.35 -0.38
CA GLN A 69 -7.51 13.05 0.34
C GLN A 69 -7.64 13.24 1.85
N ASN A 70 -8.27 14.33 2.31
CA ASN A 70 -8.44 14.60 3.74
C ASN A 70 -9.34 13.57 4.43
N VAL A 71 -10.34 13.06 3.72
CA VAL A 71 -11.23 12.00 4.22
C VAL A 71 -10.48 10.68 4.28
N ALA A 72 -9.67 10.35 3.26
CA ALA A 72 -8.80 9.18 3.26
C ALA A 72 -7.78 9.20 4.41
N LEU A 73 -7.12 10.34 4.64
CA LEU A 73 -6.18 10.51 5.75
C LEU A 73 -6.89 10.36 7.11
N ASN A 74 -8.09 10.92 7.26
CA ASN A 74 -8.86 10.74 8.50
C ASN A 74 -9.29 9.28 8.70
N PHE A 75 -9.64 8.57 7.63
CA PHE A 75 -10.01 7.15 7.68
C PHE A 75 -8.84 6.27 8.12
N ILE A 76 -7.66 6.50 7.56
CA ILE A 76 -6.41 5.84 7.98
C ILE A 76 -6.09 6.19 9.45
N GLY A 77 -6.16 7.48 9.79
CA GLY A 77 -5.86 7.97 11.13
C GLY A 77 -6.83 7.43 12.19
N ALA A 78 -8.10 7.22 11.86
CA ALA A 78 -9.09 6.62 12.77
C ALA A 78 -8.80 5.15 13.10
N ARG A 79 -8.08 4.44 12.22
CA ARG A 79 -7.70 3.03 12.40
C ARG A 79 -6.38 2.83 13.15
N GLY A 80 -5.52 3.86 13.17
CA GLY A 80 -4.27 3.86 13.92
C GLY A 80 -4.34 4.57 15.27
N ALA A 81 -5.07 5.68 15.36
CA ALA A 81 -5.11 6.51 16.56
C ALA A 81 -6.10 6.00 17.62
N ARG A 82 -5.86 6.37 18.88
CA ARG A 82 -6.78 6.08 19.99
C ARG A 82 -8.12 6.83 19.79
N PRO A 83 -9.25 6.25 20.21
CA PRO A 83 -10.54 6.95 20.22
C PRO A 83 -10.46 8.26 21.02
N GLY A 84 -11.12 9.32 20.55
CA GLY A 84 -11.17 10.63 21.24
C GLY A 84 -10.20 11.70 20.72
N VAL A 85 -9.31 11.37 19.78
CA VAL A 85 -8.43 12.36 19.13
C VAL A 85 -9.22 13.19 18.10
N THR A 86 -8.95 14.50 18.01
CA THR A 86 -9.58 15.40 17.02
C THR A 86 -9.25 15.02 15.58
N LYS A 87 -10.12 15.38 14.63
CA LYS A 87 -9.95 15.07 13.19
C LYS A 87 -8.59 15.56 12.64
N GLU A 88 -8.20 16.78 12.97
CA GLU A 88 -6.94 17.38 12.51
C GLU A 88 -5.70 16.60 12.97
N LYS A 89 -5.69 16.17 14.24
CA LYS A 89 -4.61 15.37 14.79
C LYS A 89 -4.52 14.00 14.13
N ARG A 90 -5.66 13.38 13.78
CA ARG A 90 -5.68 12.10 13.04
C ARG A 90 -5.12 12.26 11.62
N ILE A 91 -5.49 13.33 10.93
CA ILE A 91 -4.97 13.63 9.59
C ILE A 91 -3.46 13.84 9.63
N LYS A 92 -2.97 14.62 10.59
CA LYS A 92 -1.53 14.86 10.77
C LYS A 92 -0.78 13.56 11.07
N TYR A 93 -1.32 12.73 11.96
CA TYR A 93 -0.76 11.42 12.29
C TYR A 93 -0.70 10.48 11.08
N ALA A 94 -1.78 10.37 10.32
CA ALA A 94 -1.82 9.53 9.12
C ALA A 94 -0.82 10.02 8.05
N ARG A 95 -0.70 11.34 7.86
CA ARG A 95 0.28 11.92 6.95
C ARG A 95 1.71 11.59 7.36
N GLU A 96 2.03 11.70 8.64
CA GLU A 96 3.36 11.37 9.16
C GLU A 96 3.70 9.88 8.96
N ILE A 97 2.75 8.97 9.18
CA ILE A 97 2.93 7.54 8.90
C ILE A 97 3.22 7.29 7.42
N LEU A 98 2.41 7.86 6.52
CA LEU A 98 2.60 7.67 5.08
C LEU A 98 3.94 8.26 4.59
N GLN A 99 4.42 9.30 5.26
CA GLN A 99 5.67 9.97 4.89
C GLN A 99 6.92 9.29 5.46
N LYS A 100 6.91 8.85 6.72
CA LYS A 100 8.12 8.30 7.38
C LYS A 100 8.13 6.78 7.45
N GLU A 101 6.98 6.17 7.71
CA GLU A 101 6.91 4.74 8.03
C GLU A 101 6.58 3.89 6.81
N MET A 102 5.75 4.39 5.89
CA MET A 102 5.42 3.70 4.66
C MET A 102 6.55 3.87 3.63
N LEU A 103 7.18 2.77 3.22
CA LEU A 103 8.27 2.74 2.22
C LEU A 103 9.42 3.75 2.50
N PRO A 104 10.09 3.68 3.66
CA PRO A 104 11.14 4.63 4.03
C PRO A 104 12.33 4.63 3.08
N HIS A 105 12.59 3.50 2.41
CA HIS A 105 13.67 3.35 1.44
C HIS A 105 13.45 4.11 0.12
N VAL A 106 12.21 4.48 -0.21
CA VAL A 106 11.88 5.26 -1.41
C VAL A 106 12.08 6.76 -1.15
N GLY A 107 11.79 7.20 0.07
CA GLY A 107 11.99 8.58 0.51
C GLY A 107 11.25 8.88 1.82
N VAL A 108 11.82 9.76 2.63
CA VAL A 108 11.25 10.22 3.91
C VAL A 108 11.04 11.73 3.97
N SER A 109 11.46 12.46 2.94
CA SER A 109 11.26 13.92 2.85
C SER A 109 9.85 14.26 2.40
N ASP A 110 9.49 15.54 2.55
CA ASP A 110 8.29 16.09 1.91
C ASP A 110 8.38 15.92 0.38
N PHE A 111 7.23 15.82 -0.30
CA PHE A 111 7.10 15.69 -1.77
C PHE A 111 7.60 14.38 -2.39
N CYS A 112 7.85 13.34 -1.59
CA CYS A 112 8.18 12.00 -2.08
C CYS A 112 6.95 11.08 -2.26
N GLU A 113 5.74 11.58 -2.05
CA GLU A 113 4.50 10.81 -2.11
C GLU A 113 4.24 10.22 -3.50
N THR A 114 4.59 10.95 -4.56
CA THR A 114 4.46 10.48 -5.95
C THR A 114 5.34 9.26 -6.22
N LYS A 115 6.63 9.31 -5.84
CA LYS A 115 7.56 8.17 -5.97
C LYS A 115 7.07 6.95 -5.20
N LYS A 116 6.51 7.17 -4.00
CA LYS A 116 5.92 6.08 -3.21
C LYS A 116 4.69 5.50 -3.87
N ALA A 117 3.83 6.32 -4.48
CA ALA A 117 2.66 5.84 -5.21
C ALA A 117 3.06 4.96 -6.40
N TYR A 118 4.09 5.34 -7.17
CA TYR A 118 4.63 4.48 -8.24
C TYR A 118 5.13 3.14 -7.70
N PHE A 119 5.89 3.14 -6.60
CA PHE A 119 6.38 1.90 -6.00
C PHE A 119 5.24 1.03 -5.46
N LEU A 120 4.24 1.64 -4.84
CA LEU A 120 3.04 0.96 -4.39
C LEU A 120 2.26 0.35 -5.57
N GLY A 121 2.11 1.09 -6.66
CA GLY A 121 1.51 0.61 -7.91
C GLY A 121 2.25 -0.60 -8.47
N TYR A 122 3.58 -0.55 -8.51
CA TYR A 122 4.42 -1.68 -8.89
C TYR A 122 4.24 -2.91 -7.97
N MET A 123 4.12 -2.72 -6.65
CA MET A 123 3.85 -3.83 -5.73
C MET A 123 2.50 -4.49 -6.01
N VAL A 124 1.46 -3.69 -6.25
CA VAL A 124 0.11 -4.20 -6.58
C VAL A 124 0.11 -4.89 -7.95
N HIS A 125 0.78 -4.32 -8.94
CA HIS A 125 0.94 -4.91 -10.26
C HIS A 125 1.60 -6.29 -10.17
N ARG A 126 2.69 -6.41 -9.41
CA ARG A 126 3.36 -7.69 -9.16
C ARG A 126 2.44 -8.72 -8.50
N LEU A 127 1.60 -8.31 -7.56
CA LEU A 127 0.62 -9.17 -6.91
C LEU A 127 -0.42 -9.67 -7.91
N LEU A 128 -0.93 -8.79 -8.78
CA LEU A 128 -1.90 -9.13 -9.81
C LEU A 128 -1.32 -10.13 -10.84
N LEU A 129 -0.09 -9.91 -11.31
CA LEU A 129 0.58 -10.85 -12.23
C LEU A 129 0.69 -12.26 -11.65
N ALA A 130 1.03 -12.37 -10.36
CA ALA A 130 1.09 -13.65 -9.67
C ALA A 130 -0.30 -14.28 -9.48
N SER A 131 -1.32 -13.47 -9.16
CA SER A 131 -2.70 -13.95 -9.02
C SER A 131 -3.29 -14.45 -10.34
N LEU A 132 -2.91 -13.84 -11.47
CA LEU A 132 -3.33 -14.24 -12.81
C LEU A 132 -2.47 -15.39 -13.37
N GLY A 133 -1.42 -15.83 -12.66
CA GLY A 133 -0.50 -16.87 -13.13
C GLY A 133 0.42 -16.44 -14.28
N ARG A 134 0.50 -15.14 -14.58
CA ARG A 134 1.40 -14.58 -15.61
C ARG A 134 2.85 -14.50 -15.14
N ARG A 135 3.05 -14.59 -13.83
CA ARG A 135 4.36 -14.67 -13.18
C ARG A 135 4.36 -15.74 -12.11
N GLU A 136 5.46 -16.48 -12.02
CA GLU A 136 5.65 -17.48 -10.96
C GLU A 136 5.81 -16.82 -9.58
N LEU A 137 5.48 -17.58 -8.53
CA LEU A 137 5.68 -17.16 -7.15
C LEU A 137 7.18 -17.12 -6.84
N ASP A 138 7.60 -16.11 -6.07
CA ASP A 138 9.01 -15.99 -5.68
C ASP A 138 9.40 -17.13 -4.73
N ASP A 139 10.57 -17.75 -4.99
CA ASP A 139 11.13 -18.80 -4.12
C ASP A 139 11.79 -18.19 -2.87
N ARG A 140 11.33 -18.63 -1.69
CA ARG A 140 11.84 -18.19 -0.39
C ARG A 140 13.25 -18.73 -0.10
N ASP A 141 13.62 -19.85 -0.70
CA ASP A 141 14.90 -20.49 -0.43
C ASP A 141 16.04 -20.01 -1.32
N HIS A 142 15.71 -19.27 -2.38
CA HIS A 142 16.68 -18.65 -3.28
C HIS A 142 17.68 -17.74 -2.53
N TYR A 143 18.96 -18.11 -2.56
CA TYR A 143 20.03 -17.39 -1.86
C TYR A 143 20.16 -15.93 -2.30
N GLY A 144 19.81 -15.58 -3.54
CA GLY A 144 19.82 -14.19 -4.02
C GLY A 144 18.89 -13.24 -3.26
N ASN A 145 17.85 -13.78 -2.60
CA ASN A 145 16.92 -13.00 -1.77
C ASN A 145 17.35 -12.93 -0.29
N LYS A 146 18.42 -13.65 0.09
CA LYS A 146 18.94 -13.71 1.46
C LYS A 146 20.16 -12.79 1.60
N ARG A 147 20.35 -12.22 2.79
CA ARG A 147 21.51 -11.39 3.14
C ARG A 147 22.26 -12.03 4.31
N LEU A 148 23.59 -11.95 4.29
CA LEU A 148 24.46 -12.42 5.37
C LEU A 148 24.96 -11.21 6.17
N ASP A 149 24.50 -11.11 7.43
CA ASP A 149 25.00 -10.10 8.35
C ASP A 149 26.31 -10.59 8.98
N LEU A 150 27.42 -9.97 8.56
CA LEU A 150 28.76 -10.24 9.09
C LEU A 150 29.03 -9.40 10.34
N ALA A 151 30.25 -9.46 10.87
CA ALA A 151 30.65 -8.71 12.05
C ALA A 151 30.36 -7.20 11.95
N GLY A 152 30.49 -6.60 10.76
CA GLY A 152 30.22 -5.17 10.54
C GLY A 152 28.77 -4.76 10.85
N PRO A 153 27.75 -5.23 10.10
CA PRO A 153 26.35 -4.94 10.38
C PRO A 153 25.90 -5.31 11.80
N LEU A 154 26.40 -6.43 12.35
CA LEU A 154 26.05 -6.87 13.70
C LEU A 154 26.59 -5.93 14.79
N LEU A 155 27.85 -5.50 14.68
CA LEU A 155 28.41 -4.50 15.60
C LEU A 155 27.71 -3.15 15.40
N ALA A 156 27.48 -2.71 14.16
CA ALA A 156 26.79 -1.46 13.88
C ALA A 156 25.37 -1.41 14.48
N PHE A 157 24.66 -2.54 14.53
CA PHE A 157 23.36 -2.63 15.19
C PHE A 157 23.46 -2.46 16.72
N LEU A 158 24.49 -3.02 17.35
CA LEU A 158 24.71 -2.92 18.80
C LEU A 158 25.12 -1.50 19.24
N PHE A 159 25.92 -0.80 18.43
CA PHE A 159 26.43 0.55 18.75
C PHE A 159 25.52 1.70 18.29
N ARG A 160 24.33 1.40 17.76
CA ARG A 160 23.39 2.40 17.22
C ARG A 160 22.70 3.22 18.29
#